data_AF-A0A0F8YCB5-F1
#
_entry.id   AF-A0A0F8YCB5-F1
#
_cell.length_a   1.000
_cell.length_b   1.000
_cell.length_c   1.000
_cell.angle_alpha   90.00
_cell.angle_beta   90.00
_cell.angle_gamma   90.00
#
_symmetry.space_group_name_H-M   'P 1'
#
loop_
_entity.id
_entity.type
_entity.pdbx_description
1 polymer ?
#
loop_
_entity_poly.entity_id
_entity_poly.type
_entity_poly.pdbx_seq_one_letter_code
_entity_poly.pdbx_strand_id
1 'polypeptide(L)'
;ALSLITSAATGDIKINSGDTIDMDSVDHITIDLSAAGSNFDLDSALGSVYLDGGEAAANAIVIDASNAAGGIDIDYGTGNIEITGTGASADFILDADLISIDGTGTSNISFANGANEDVTISVTGAADHSLIISATGTGADAMQISTSAGGMDITVAGAAANEDLDIASNTAVNISSSEAADLAINISTSDASGQIQITSADTSIDGIEIDSSGGIDVDSVDDMAFDLSGAGKNFDVDSVLGSVYIDGGEAVANAVVIDASDAAGGIDMDAGTGGIAVDITGAADFRLDSSAGSIYIEGAEADADAIQLLASAGGMTLNTAATYDIAATATGGKILLVANESASGTIVIATSGGGSAAETIDITNDQGTSASATTQTDAIRIEATVGGISLESGLSGADA
;
A
#
# COMPACT_ATOMS: atom_id res chain seq x y z
N ALA A 1 -43.77 79.39 31.78
CA ALA A 1 -42.86 78.92 30.73
C ALA A 1 -42.08 80.12 30.22
N LEU A 2 -40.75 80.09 30.36
CA LEU A 2 -39.89 80.97 29.59
C LEU A 2 -39.85 80.40 28.17
N SER A 3 -40.19 81.20 27.16
CA SER A 3 -40.14 80.80 25.76
C SER A 3 -39.18 81.73 25.03
N LEU A 4 -38.09 81.16 24.52
CA LEU A 4 -37.14 81.86 23.67
C LEU A 4 -37.44 81.42 22.23
N ILE A 5 -37.92 82.37 21.41
CA ILE A 5 -38.31 82.13 20.02
C ILE A 5 -37.52 83.10 19.14
N THR A 6 -36.84 82.61 18.12
CA THR A 6 -36.28 83.46 17.05
C THR A 6 -37.30 83.54 15.91
N SER A 7 -37.71 84.75 15.52
CA SER A 7 -38.80 84.99 14.57
C SER A 7 -38.36 85.23 13.13
N ALA A 8 -37.07 85.05 12.82
CA ALA A 8 -36.49 85.28 11.50
C ALA A 8 -35.63 84.08 11.10
N ALA A 9 -35.65 83.75 9.81
CA ALA A 9 -35.09 82.53 9.22
C ALA A 9 -33.56 82.31 9.39
N THR A 10 -32.85 83.17 10.12
CA THR A 10 -31.37 83.17 10.24
C THR A 10 -30.85 83.66 11.61
N GLY A 11 -31.58 83.42 12.72
CA GLY A 11 -31.17 83.88 14.06
C GLY A 11 -30.67 82.77 14.97
N ASP A 12 -29.39 82.78 15.33
CA ASP A 12 -28.80 81.83 16.29
C ASP A 12 -29.23 82.15 17.72
N ILE A 13 -29.57 81.13 18.50
CA ILE A 13 -29.70 81.22 19.97
C ILE A 13 -28.40 80.69 20.57
N LYS A 14 -27.56 81.59 21.11
CA LYS A 14 -26.28 81.21 21.74
C LYS A 14 -26.38 81.27 23.26
N ILE A 15 -26.12 80.16 23.93
CA ILE A 15 -25.94 80.07 25.38
C ILE A 15 -24.46 79.81 25.63
N ASN A 16 -23.76 80.73 26.31
CA ASN A 16 -22.33 80.63 26.61
C ASN A 16 -22.13 80.62 28.12
N SER A 17 -21.66 79.50 28.68
CA SER A 17 -21.40 79.32 30.11
C SER A 17 -19.98 78.78 30.31
N GLY A 18 -19.29 79.26 31.35
CA GLY A 18 -18.01 78.67 31.80
C GLY A 18 -18.20 77.49 32.77
N ASP A 19 -19.42 77.32 33.28
CA ASP A 19 -19.83 76.24 34.18
C ASP A 19 -20.85 75.31 33.48
N THR A 20 -21.27 74.23 34.15
CA THR A 20 -22.25 73.27 33.64
C THR A 20 -23.60 73.92 33.34
N ILE A 21 -24.16 73.64 32.16
CA ILE A 21 -25.57 73.93 31.85
C ILE A 21 -26.37 72.69 32.25
N ASP A 22 -27.09 72.79 33.37
CA ASP A 22 -27.95 71.73 33.87
C ASP A 22 -29.35 71.84 33.26
N MET A 23 -29.86 70.74 32.74
CA MET A 23 -31.20 70.63 32.16
C MET A 23 -31.90 69.41 32.76
N ASP A 24 -32.64 69.64 33.84
CA ASP A 24 -33.44 68.62 34.53
C ASP A 24 -34.91 68.72 34.06
N SER A 25 -35.36 67.75 33.29
CA SER A 25 -36.75 67.63 32.86
C SER A 25 -37.38 66.36 33.43
N VAL A 26 -38.62 66.48 33.89
CA VAL A 26 -39.42 65.32 34.34
C VAL A 26 -39.87 64.45 33.16
N ASP A 27 -40.02 65.07 31.98
CA ASP A 27 -40.34 64.43 30.70
C ASP A 27 -39.14 64.56 29.74
N HIS A 28 -39.35 64.45 28.42
CA HIS A 28 -38.28 64.52 27.42
C HIS A 28 -37.75 65.94 27.17
N ILE A 29 -36.45 66.02 26.90
CA ILE A 29 -35.82 67.14 26.19
C ILE A 29 -35.75 66.77 24.70
N THR A 30 -36.31 67.61 23.83
CA THR A 30 -36.30 67.38 22.38
C THR A 30 -35.53 68.49 21.67
N ILE A 31 -34.63 68.10 20.77
CA ILE A 31 -33.97 68.99 19.80
C ILE A 31 -34.45 68.54 18.42
N ASP A 32 -35.28 69.35 17.76
CA ASP A 32 -35.86 69.03 16.45
C ASP A 32 -35.17 69.84 15.35
N LEU A 33 -34.69 69.14 14.32
CA LEU A 33 -34.06 69.69 13.12
C LEU A 33 -34.80 69.15 11.89
N SER A 34 -35.80 69.89 11.41
CA SER A 34 -36.71 69.42 10.35
C SER A 34 -36.41 69.94 8.93
N ALA A 35 -35.38 70.79 8.78
CA ALA A 35 -34.95 71.29 7.47
C ALA A 35 -33.95 70.34 6.80
N ALA A 36 -34.10 70.14 5.48
CA ALA A 36 -33.21 69.28 4.71
C ALA A 36 -31.75 69.78 4.79
N GLY A 37 -30.83 68.91 5.20
CA GLY A 37 -29.40 69.24 5.36
C GLY A 37 -29.04 70.02 6.63
N SER A 38 -29.93 70.11 7.62
CA SER A 38 -29.57 70.58 8.96
C SER A 38 -28.79 69.52 9.73
N ASN A 39 -27.74 69.95 10.43
CA ASN A 39 -26.89 69.08 11.24
C ASN A 39 -27.08 69.37 12.73
N PHE A 40 -26.95 68.34 13.56
CA PHE A 40 -26.73 68.50 14.99
C PHE A 40 -25.26 68.24 15.29
N ASP A 41 -24.49 69.32 15.46
CA ASP A 41 -23.06 69.23 15.72
C ASP A 41 -22.79 69.31 17.23
N LEU A 42 -22.16 68.26 17.78
CA LEU A 42 -21.62 68.23 19.14
C LEU A 42 -20.10 68.25 19.07
N ASP A 43 -19.49 69.43 19.23
CA ASP A 43 -18.04 69.59 19.25
C ASP A 43 -17.51 69.75 20.68
N SER A 44 -16.71 68.76 21.12
CA SER A 44 -15.98 68.77 22.39
C SER A 44 -14.48 68.70 22.12
N ALA A 45 -13.90 69.76 21.51
CA ALA A 45 -12.53 69.80 20.98
C ALA A 45 -11.40 69.26 21.89
N LEU A 46 -11.56 69.28 23.22
CA LEU A 46 -10.60 68.72 24.19
C LEU A 46 -11.28 67.82 25.25
N GLY A 47 -12.60 67.61 25.14
CA GLY A 47 -13.41 66.90 26.12
C GLY A 47 -14.03 65.63 25.54
N SER A 48 -14.97 65.06 26.27
CA SER A 48 -15.78 63.93 25.81
C SER A 48 -17.22 64.35 25.55
N VAL A 49 -17.89 63.59 24.70
CA VAL A 49 -19.35 63.51 24.68
C VAL A 49 -19.70 62.23 25.43
N TYR A 50 -20.40 62.36 26.57
CA TYR A 50 -20.79 61.23 27.40
C TYR A 50 -22.31 61.05 27.31
N LEU A 51 -22.75 59.88 26.88
CA LEU A 51 -24.16 59.49 26.81
C LEU A 51 -24.36 58.32 27.76
N ASP A 52 -25.26 58.47 28.73
CA ASP A 52 -25.58 57.44 29.72
C ASP A 52 -27.09 57.18 29.72
N GLY A 53 -27.47 55.94 29.39
CA GLY A 53 -28.84 55.45 29.41
C GLY A 53 -29.06 54.60 30.65
N GLY A 54 -29.48 55.22 31.75
CA GLY A 54 -29.74 54.51 33.02
C GLY A 54 -31.00 53.64 33.05
N GLU A 55 -31.75 53.55 31.93
CA GLU A 55 -32.95 52.74 31.83
C GLU A 55 -32.61 51.25 31.72
N ALA A 56 -33.33 50.39 32.45
CA ALA A 56 -33.16 48.93 32.38
C ALA A 56 -33.86 48.31 31.15
N ALA A 57 -33.76 48.96 29.99
CA ALA A 57 -34.32 48.53 28.71
C ALA A 57 -33.19 48.36 27.68
N ALA A 58 -33.37 47.46 26.71
CA ALA A 58 -32.36 47.17 25.68
C ALA A 58 -32.01 48.40 24.80
N ASN A 59 -32.88 49.40 24.77
CA ASN A 59 -32.79 50.61 23.95
C ASN A 59 -32.53 51.88 24.79
N ALA A 60 -31.79 51.76 25.90
CA ALA A 60 -31.47 52.90 26.77
C ALA A 60 -30.72 54.05 26.05
N ILE A 61 -30.00 53.73 24.96
CA ILE A 61 -29.47 54.67 23.97
C ILE A 61 -29.83 54.12 22.58
N VAL A 62 -30.39 54.96 21.70
CA VAL A 62 -30.72 54.61 20.31
C VAL A 62 -30.09 55.63 19.37
N ILE A 63 -29.33 55.13 18.39
CA ILE A 63 -28.84 55.91 17.25
C ILE A 63 -29.46 55.29 16.00
N ASP A 64 -30.43 55.99 15.40
CA ASP A 64 -31.24 55.46 14.29
C ASP A 64 -31.02 56.27 13.01
N ALA A 65 -30.33 55.67 12.03
CA ALA A 65 -30.14 56.19 10.68
C ALA A 65 -31.18 55.60 9.70
N SER A 66 -32.46 55.69 10.02
CA SER A 66 -33.59 54.99 9.37
C SER A 66 -33.82 55.20 7.86
N ASN A 67 -33.11 56.10 7.19
CA ASN A 67 -33.23 56.30 5.75
C ASN A 67 -32.48 55.19 4.99
N ALA A 68 -33.08 54.62 3.93
CA ALA A 68 -32.50 53.51 3.16
C ALA A 68 -31.11 53.79 2.53
N ALA A 69 -30.73 55.06 2.37
CA ALA A 69 -29.40 55.47 1.91
C ALA A 69 -28.49 56.02 3.03
N GLY A 70 -29.00 56.12 4.26
CA GLY A 70 -28.27 56.62 5.43
C GLY A 70 -27.40 55.54 6.07
N GLY A 71 -26.45 55.97 6.91
CA GLY A 71 -25.55 55.10 7.65
C GLY A 71 -25.01 55.80 8.88
N ILE A 72 -24.25 55.07 9.69
CA ILE A 72 -23.54 55.58 10.85
C ILE A 72 -22.05 55.41 10.57
N ASP A 73 -21.33 56.51 10.43
CA ASP A 73 -19.87 56.52 10.31
C ASP A 73 -19.25 56.65 11.70
N ILE A 74 -18.25 55.82 11.99
CA ILE A 74 -17.49 55.86 13.25
C ILE A 74 -16.00 55.90 12.92
N ASP A 75 -15.43 57.09 12.93
CA ASP A 75 -14.00 57.30 12.77
C ASP A 75 -13.31 57.32 14.14
N TYR A 76 -12.21 56.60 14.27
CA TYR A 76 -11.35 56.62 15.45
C TYR A 76 -9.90 56.87 15.05
N GLY A 77 -9.14 57.55 15.91
CA GLY A 77 -7.73 57.88 15.67
C GLY A 77 -6.79 56.72 16.01
N THR A 78 -5.70 57.02 16.71
CA THR A 78 -4.74 55.99 17.19
C THR A 78 -5.25 55.16 18.38
N GLY A 79 -6.47 55.43 18.85
CA GLY A 79 -7.14 54.66 19.89
C GLY A 79 -7.89 53.46 19.32
N ASN A 80 -8.68 52.79 20.16
CA ASN A 80 -9.56 51.70 19.75
C ASN A 80 -11.02 52.16 19.83
N ILE A 81 -11.88 51.53 19.04
CA ILE A 81 -13.28 51.36 19.44
C ILE A 81 -13.31 50.21 20.44
N GLU A 82 -13.74 50.49 21.67
CA GLU A 82 -13.91 49.48 22.71
C GLU A 82 -15.41 49.26 22.94
N ILE A 83 -15.87 48.03 22.75
CA ILE A 83 -17.25 47.60 23.01
C ILE A 83 -17.19 46.48 24.05
N THR A 84 -17.72 46.74 25.23
CA THR A 84 -17.68 45.81 26.36
C THR A 84 -19.09 45.45 26.79
N GLY A 85 -19.47 44.18 26.61
CA GLY A 85 -20.69 43.63 27.21
C GLY A 85 -20.49 43.38 28.70
N THR A 86 -21.25 44.04 29.57
CA THR A 86 -21.08 43.96 31.04
C THR A 86 -22.09 43.03 31.74
N GLY A 87 -23.10 42.53 31.02
CA GLY A 87 -24.15 41.65 31.55
C GLY A 87 -23.91 40.16 31.24
N ALA A 88 -24.43 39.28 32.10
CA ALA A 88 -24.63 37.88 31.72
C ALA A 88 -25.60 37.85 30.53
N SER A 89 -25.17 37.30 29.38
CA SER A 89 -25.89 37.34 28.09
C SER A 89 -25.87 38.70 27.36
N ALA A 90 -24.84 39.53 27.56
CA ALA A 90 -24.61 40.69 26.69
C ALA A 90 -24.05 40.22 25.34
N ASP A 91 -24.91 40.13 24.34
CA ASP A 91 -24.53 39.74 22.97
C ASP A 91 -24.17 40.98 22.14
N PHE A 92 -23.12 40.89 21.34
CA PHE A 92 -22.90 41.80 20.21
C PHE A 92 -23.44 41.13 18.95
N ILE A 93 -24.50 41.69 18.37
CA ILE A 93 -25.13 41.18 17.16
C ILE A 93 -24.92 42.20 16.04
N LEU A 94 -24.34 41.74 14.93
CA LEU A 94 -24.24 42.51 13.69
C LEU A 94 -25.06 41.82 12.61
N ASP A 95 -26.22 42.39 12.30
CA ASP A 95 -27.06 41.99 11.17
C ASP A 95 -26.75 42.91 9.99
N ALA A 96 -25.68 42.57 9.26
CA ALA A 96 -25.24 43.31 8.08
C ALA A 96 -25.24 42.38 6.86
N ASP A 97 -25.62 42.93 5.70
CA ASP A 97 -25.55 42.21 4.41
C ASP A 97 -24.10 41.78 4.09
N LEU A 98 -23.14 42.64 4.42
CA LEU A 98 -21.71 42.40 4.27
C LEU A 98 -20.95 42.80 5.52
N ILE A 99 -19.95 42.01 5.87
CA ILE A 99 -18.95 42.33 6.89
C ILE A 99 -17.60 42.31 6.21
N SER A 100 -16.84 43.40 6.35
CA SER A 100 -15.46 43.52 5.86
C SER A 100 -14.54 43.86 7.02
N ILE A 101 -13.45 43.13 7.15
CA ILE A 101 -12.40 43.37 8.14
C ILE A 101 -11.08 43.38 7.37
N ASP A 102 -10.55 44.57 7.10
CA ASP A 102 -9.29 44.76 6.37
C ASP A 102 -8.24 45.41 7.29
N GLY A 103 -7.68 44.60 8.18
CA GLY A 103 -6.61 45.01 9.08
C GLY A 103 -5.25 45.01 8.38
N THR A 104 -4.50 46.11 8.47
CA THR A 104 -3.14 46.21 7.88
C THR A 104 -2.03 45.68 8.80
N GLY A 105 -2.38 45.32 10.03
CA GLY A 105 -1.47 44.77 11.04
C GLY A 105 -1.89 43.38 11.51
N THR A 106 -1.30 42.93 12.60
CA THR A 106 -1.71 41.69 13.25
C THR A 106 -3.17 41.77 13.66
N SER A 107 -3.98 40.86 13.14
CA SER A 107 -5.41 40.78 13.44
C SER A 107 -5.71 39.37 13.96
N ASN A 108 -6.66 39.27 14.88
CA ASN A 108 -7.07 38.00 15.46
C ASN A 108 -8.56 38.03 15.77
N ILE A 109 -9.18 36.84 15.72
CA ILE A 109 -10.50 36.59 16.28
C ILE A 109 -10.29 35.49 17.31
N SER A 110 -10.54 35.81 18.58
CA SER A 110 -10.26 34.91 19.70
C SER A 110 -11.49 34.75 20.57
N PHE A 111 -11.74 33.51 20.99
CA PHE A 111 -12.83 33.14 21.87
C PHE A 111 -12.23 32.49 23.11
N ALA A 112 -12.55 32.99 24.30
CA ALA A 112 -12.15 32.41 25.57
C ALA A 112 -13.32 31.58 26.09
N ASN A 113 -13.45 30.37 25.56
CA ASN A 113 -14.65 29.57 25.76
C ASN A 113 -14.56 28.70 27.03
N GLY A 114 -15.69 28.56 27.73
CA GLY A 114 -15.89 27.63 28.83
C GLY A 114 -15.95 26.17 28.36
N ALA A 115 -16.24 25.25 29.27
CA ALA A 115 -16.51 23.86 28.88
C ALA A 115 -17.78 23.81 28.00
N ASN A 116 -17.74 23.05 26.90
CA ASN A 116 -18.89 22.77 26.01
C ASN A 116 -19.35 23.95 25.14
N GLU A 117 -18.46 24.87 24.77
CA GLU A 117 -18.76 26.00 23.89
C GLU A 117 -18.08 25.85 22.53
N ASP A 118 -18.84 25.99 21.45
CA ASP A 118 -18.39 25.81 20.07
C ASP A 118 -18.25 27.16 19.34
N VAL A 119 -17.31 27.24 18.40
CA VAL A 119 -17.25 28.30 17.40
C VAL A 119 -17.72 27.73 16.08
N THR A 120 -18.84 28.26 15.56
CA THR A 120 -19.42 27.78 14.29
C THR A 120 -19.17 28.80 13.18
N ILE A 121 -18.54 28.36 12.10
CA ILE A 121 -18.51 29.07 10.82
C ILE A 121 -19.35 28.25 9.85
N SER A 122 -20.47 28.80 9.39
CA SER A 122 -21.40 28.08 8.52
C SER A 122 -21.76 28.91 7.30
N VAL A 123 -21.72 28.26 6.15
CA VAL A 123 -22.23 28.78 4.89
C VAL A 123 -23.46 27.93 4.53
N THR A 124 -24.66 28.49 4.68
CA THR A 124 -25.92 27.76 4.50
C THR A 124 -26.63 28.15 3.20
N GLY A 125 -27.40 27.23 2.61
CA GLY A 125 -28.23 27.48 1.42
C GLY A 125 -27.92 26.53 0.26
N ALA A 126 -28.89 26.31 -0.63
CA ALA A 126 -28.78 25.33 -1.73
C ALA A 126 -28.16 25.89 -3.03
N ALA A 127 -27.56 27.07 -2.97
CA ALA A 127 -26.85 27.69 -4.08
C ALA A 127 -25.35 27.31 -4.04
N ASP A 128 -24.58 27.78 -5.02
CA ASP A 128 -23.12 27.60 -5.12
C ASP A 128 -22.38 28.51 -4.13
N HIS A 129 -22.60 28.29 -2.83
CA HIS A 129 -21.91 29.04 -1.78
C HIS A 129 -20.62 28.33 -1.37
N SER A 130 -19.56 29.11 -1.12
CA SER A 130 -18.24 28.59 -0.78
C SER A 130 -17.70 29.26 0.48
N LEU A 131 -17.00 28.49 1.30
CA LEU A 131 -16.06 29.02 2.28
C LEU A 131 -14.66 29.00 1.65
N ILE A 132 -14.11 30.17 1.35
CA ILE A 132 -12.77 30.30 0.78
C ILE A 132 -11.82 30.74 1.88
N ILE A 133 -10.80 29.93 2.16
CA ILE A 133 -9.72 30.24 3.10
C ILE A 133 -8.41 30.19 2.33
N SER A 134 -7.72 31.33 2.23
CA SER A 134 -6.51 31.46 1.43
C SER A 134 -5.41 32.20 2.19
N ALA A 135 -4.16 31.74 2.05
CA ALA A 135 -2.99 32.42 2.57
C ALA A 135 -1.91 32.51 1.49
N THR A 136 -1.32 33.68 1.30
CA THR A 136 -0.21 33.92 0.34
C THR A 136 1.14 34.05 1.04
N GLY A 137 1.23 33.64 2.31
CA GLY A 137 2.45 33.72 3.10
C GLY A 137 3.54 32.79 2.56
N THR A 138 4.80 33.24 2.61
CA THR A 138 5.97 32.44 2.17
C THR A 138 6.72 31.79 3.33
N GLY A 139 6.19 31.90 4.55
CA GLY A 139 6.71 31.21 5.73
C GLY A 139 6.39 29.72 5.68
N ALA A 140 6.99 28.94 6.58
CA ALA A 140 6.74 27.51 6.69
C ALA A 140 5.26 27.18 6.94
N ASP A 141 4.56 28.04 7.70
CA ASP A 141 3.17 27.85 8.09
C ASP A 141 2.28 28.96 7.51
N ALA A 142 2.02 28.93 6.20
CA ALA A 142 1.08 29.88 5.58
C ALA A 142 -0.35 29.67 6.09
N MET A 143 -0.73 28.42 6.36
CA MET A 143 -1.97 28.01 7.01
C MET A 143 -1.64 26.87 7.99
N GLN A 144 -2.16 26.93 9.20
CA GLN A 144 -2.01 25.90 10.22
C GLN A 144 -3.37 25.58 10.85
N ILE A 145 -3.69 24.29 10.95
CA ILE A 145 -4.87 23.79 11.65
C ILE A 145 -4.37 22.73 12.63
N SER A 146 -4.56 22.96 13.92
CA SER A 146 -4.04 22.07 14.96
C SER A 146 -5.03 21.93 16.11
N THR A 147 -5.05 20.75 16.72
CA THR A 147 -5.76 20.45 17.96
C THR A 147 -4.74 20.02 19.01
N SER A 148 -4.94 20.41 20.27
CA SER A 148 -4.05 20.00 21.39
C SER A 148 -4.57 18.76 22.13
N ALA A 149 -5.85 18.45 21.97
CA ALA A 149 -6.55 17.26 22.45
C ALA A 149 -7.78 17.03 21.55
N GLY A 150 -8.30 15.79 21.53
CA GLY A 150 -9.43 15.42 20.66
C GLY A 150 -9.03 15.15 19.21
N GLY A 151 -10.00 14.68 18.42
CA GLY A 151 -9.81 14.39 16.99
C GLY A 151 -10.07 15.59 16.08
N MET A 152 -9.79 15.40 14.80
CA MET A 152 -10.20 16.30 13.72
C MET A 152 -10.98 15.46 12.71
N ASP A 153 -12.23 15.83 12.46
CA ASP A 153 -13.05 15.19 11.44
C ASP A 153 -13.03 16.03 10.17
N ILE A 154 -12.75 15.38 9.04
CA ILE A 154 -12.92 15.95 7.70
C ILE A 154 -13.81 14.98 6.93
N THR A 155 -14.95 15.46 6.46
CA THR A 155 -15.93 14.62 5.77
C THR A 155 -16.38 15.32 4.51
N VAL A 156 -16.35 14.58 3.39
CA VAL A 156 -17.03 14.96 2.16
C VAL A 156 -18.16 13.96 1.95
N ALA A 157 -19.40 14.42 2.07
CA ALA A 157 -20.60 13.58 1.98
C ALA A 157 -21.19 13.50 0.56
N GLY A 158 -20.59 14.21 -0.39
CA GLY A 158 -20.99 14.18 -1.78
C GLY A 158 -20.82 12.79 -2.39
N ALA A 159 -21.69 12.45 -3.34
CA ALA A 159 -21.71 11.14 -4.01
C ALA A 159 -21.64 11.26 -5.54
N ALA A 160 -21.66 12.49 -6.08
CA ALA A 160 -21.43 12.72 -7.50
C ALA A 160 -19.93 12.76 -7.82
N ALA A 161 -19.58 12.61 -9.09
CA ALA A 161 -18.19 12.71 -9.53
C ALA A 161 -17.61 14.11 -9.22
N ASN A 162 -16.35 14.16 -8.75
CA ASN A 162 -15.63 15.37 -8.37
C ASN A 162 -16.15 16.05 -7.09
N GLU A 163 -17.00 15.39 -6.30
CA GLU A 163 -17.32 15.81 -4.93
C GLU A 163 -16.33 15.14 -3.96
N ASP A 164 -15.03 15.31 -4.23
CA ASP A 164 -13.93 14.58 -3.57
C ASP A 164 -13.21 15.45 -2.53
N LEU A 165 -12.45 14.79 -1.63
CA LEU A 165 -11.42 15.46 -0.84
C LEU A 165 -10.11 15.46 -1.62
N ASP A 166 -9.84 16.55 -2.34
CA ASP A 166 -8.60 16.69 -3.09
C ASP A 166 -7.46 17.21 -2.21
N ILE A 167 -6.33 16.49 -2.20
CA ILE A 167 -5.07 16.93 -1.58
C ILE A 167 -3.97 16.88 -2.64
N ALA A 168 -3.59 18.05 -3.14
CA ALA A 168 -2.52 18.19 -4.12
C ALA A 168 -1.36 19.00 -3.55
N SER A 169 -0.14 18.48 -3.69
CA SER A 169 1.10 19.18 -3.32
C SER A 169 2.15 18.98 -4.41
N ASN A 170 2.95 20.02 -4.68
CA ASN A 170 4.17 19.92 -5.49
C ASN A 170 5.41 19.60 -4.64
N THR A 171 5.20 19.35 -3.34
CA THR A 171 6.20 18.91 -2.37
C THR A 171 5.68 17.67 -1.64
N ALA A 172 6.39 17.21 -0.61
CA ALA A 172 5.98 16.04 0.15
C ALA A 172 4.60 16.23 0.83
N VAL A 173 3.80 15.17 0.84
CA VAL A 173 2.62 15.02 1.70
C VAL A 173 2.98 13.98 2.76
N ASN A 174 3.04 14.38 4.02
CA ASN A 174 3.36 13.49 5.12
C ASN A 174 2.07 13.07 5.82
N ILE A 175 1.85 11.76 5.97
CA ILE A 175 0.73 11.19 6.72
C ILE A 175 1.34 10.24 7.76
N SER A 176 1.11 10.53 9.03
CA SER A 176 1.63 9.72 10.13
C SER A 176 0.65 9.71 11.31
N SER A 177 0.68 8.65 12.08
CA SER A 177 -0.09 8.50 13.33
C SER A 177 0.83 7.92 14.40
N SER A 178 0.74 8.46 15.62
CA SER A 178 1.42 7.94 16.80
C SER A 178 0.46 7.21 17.75
N GLU A 179 -0.77 6.94 17.30
CA GLU A 179 -1.78 6.22 18.06
C GLU A 179 -1.34 4.77 18.32
N ALA A 180 -1.51 4.28 19.55
CA ALA A 180 -1.08 2.95 19.98
C ALA A 180 -2.26 1.95 19.96
N ALA A 181 -3.01 1.96 18.86
CA ALA A 181 -4.16 1.11 18.62
C ALA A 181 -4.13 0.55 17.19
N ASP A 182 -4.94 -0.48 16.94
CA ASP A 182 -5.12 -1.05 15.61
C ASP A 182 -5.64 0.01 14.63
N LEU A 183 -5.24 -0.09 13.36
CA LEU A 183 -5.69 0.80 12.28
C LEU A 183 -5.41 2.30 12.55
N ALA A 184 -4.29 2.62 13.22
CA ALA A 184 -3.85 4.00 13.48
C ALA A 184 -3.82 4.89 12.22
N ILE A 185 -3.60 4.28 11.05
CA ILE A 185 -3.90 4.82 9.72
C ILE A 185 -4.74 3.77 9.00
N ASN A 186 -5.97 4.11 8.63
CA ASN A 186 -6.85 3.24 7.85
C ASN A 186 -7.11 3.86 6.48
N ILE A 187 -6.83 3.11 5.41
CA ILE A 187 -7.16 3.49 4.04
C ILE A 187 -8.04 2.37 3.49
N SER A 188 -9.29 2.66 3.21
CA SER A 188 -10.27 1.67 2.76
C SER A 188 -11.18 2.27 1.70
N THR A 189 -11.67 1.42 0.80
CA THR A 189 -12.56 1.79 -0.31
C THR A 189 -13.79 0.89 -0.30
N SER A 190 -14.88 1.33 -0.94
CA SER A 190 -16.13 0.56 -1.04
C SER A 190 -16.21 -0.31 -2.31
N ASP A 191 -17.15 -1.24 -2.30
CA ASP A 191 -17.31 -2.39 -3.19
C ASP A 191 -17.83 -2.09 -4.62
N ALA A 192 -18.21 -0.84 -4.93
CA ALA A 192 -18.81 -0.54 -6.23
C ALA A 192 -17.82 -0.19 -7.36
N SER A 193 -16.57 0.17 -7.04
CA SER A 193 -15.41 0.44 -7.95
C SER A 193 -14.22 1.04 -7.18
N GLY A 194 -14.20 0.96 -5.85
CA GLY A 194 -13.23 1.67 -5.05
C GLY A 194 -11.87 0.99 -5.07
N GLN A 195 -10.85 1.64 -5.61
CA GLN A 195 -9.47 1.16 -5.61
C GLN A 195 -8.57 2.07 -4.76
N ILE A 196 -7.59 1.49 -4.08
CA ILE A 196 -6.44 2.24 -3.56
C ILE A 196 -5.38 2.22 -4.65
N GLN A 197 -5.31 3.28 -5.46
CA GLN A 197 -4.26 3.40 -6.46
C GLN A 197 -3.00 4.02 -5.84
N ILE A 198 -1.90 3.27 -5.85
CA ILE A 198 -0.57 3.80 -5.57
C ILE A 198 0.21 3.77 -6.89
N THR A 199 0.73 4.90 -7.33
CA THR A 199 1.50 5.00 -8.57
C THR A 199 2.75 5.81 -8.30
N SER A 200 3.90 5.25 -8.65
CA SER A 200 5.17 5.95 -8.59
C SER A 200 5.78 6.03 -9.98
N ALA A 201 6.24 7.22 -10.36
CA ALA A 201 6.94 7.46 -11.61
C ALA A 201 8.47 7.38 -11.45
N ASP A 202 8.96 7.04 -10.26
CA ASP A 202 10.40 6.90 -10.01
C ASP A 202 10.98 5.72 -10.80
N THR A 203 12.22 5.88 -11.26
CA THR A 203 12.98 4.89 -12.02
C THR A 203 14.36 4.60 -11.40
N SER A 204 14.68 5.22 -10.25
CA SER A 204 16.03 5.27 -9.70
C SER A 204 16.33 4.24 -8.60
N ILE A 205 15.36 3.90 -7.74
CA ILE A 205 15.47 2.90 -6.66
C ILE A 205 14.14 2.13 -6.56
N ASP A 206 13.37 2.37 -5.48
CA ASP A 206 12.09 1.76 -5.17
C ASP A 206 10.99 2.79 -5.40
N GLY A 207 10.05 2.48 -6.30
CA GLY A 207 8.91 3.35 -6.52
C GLY A 207 7.97 3.41 -5.31
N ILE A 208 7.86 2.29 -4.58
CA ILE A 208 7.03 2.10 -3.39
C ILE A 208 7.85 1.23 -2.42
N GLU A 209 8.11 1.75 -1.21
CA GLU A 209 8.78 1.02 -0.13
C GLU A 209 7.77 0.72 0.98
N ILE A 210 7.77 -0.52 1.48
CA ILE A 210 6.96 -0.95 2.62
C ILE A 210 7.90 -1.59 3.64
N ASP A 211 8.27 -0.83 4.66
CA ASP A 211 9.10 -1.31 5.77
C ASP A 211 8.23 -1.66 6.98
N SER A 212 8.25 -2.93 7.39
CA SER A 212 7.53 -3.43 8.55
C SER A 212 8.45 -4.27 9.43
N SER A 213 8.53 -3.90 10.71
CA SER A 213 9.19 -4.75 11.72
C SER A 213 8.38 -6.01 12.06
N GLY A 214 7.08 -6.03 11.72
CA GLY A 214 6.19 -7.17 11.84
C GLY A 214 5.98 -7.85 10.48
N GLY A 215 4.88 -8.59 10.37
CA GLY A 215 4.45 -9.14 9.08
C GLY A 215 3.84 -8.08 8.16
N ILE A 216 3.71 -8.44 6.89
CA ILE A 216 2.83 -7.79 5.92
C ILE A 216 1.85 -8.87 5.48
N ASP A 217 0.56 -8.62 5.68
CA ASP A 217 -0.51 -9.53 5.28
C ASP A 217 -1.18 -9.00 4.01
N VAL A 218 -1.41 -9.89 3.05
CA VAL A 218 -2.07 -9.57 1.79
C VAL A 218 -3.11 -10.66 1.56
N ASP A 219 -4.36 -10.35 1.88
CA ASP A 219 -5.50 -11.25 1.71
C ASP A 219 -6.36 -10.77 0.54
N SER A 220 -6.52 -11.62 -0.47
CA SER A 220 -7.39 -11.38 -1.61
C SER A 220 -8.38 -12.52 -1.76
N VAL A 221 -9.64 -12.18 -2.06
CA VAL A 221 -10.67 -13.17 -2.41
C VAL A 221 -10.52 -13.65 -3.86
N ASP A 222 -9.96 -12.79 -4.71
CA ASP A 222 -9.67 -13.06 -6.12
C ASP A 222 -8.15 -13.17 -6.34
N ASP A 223 -7.70 -13.26 -7.58
CA ASP A 223 -6.29 -13.41 -7.93
C ASP A 223 -5.40 -12.25 -7.40
N MET A 224 -4.20 -12.59 -6.92
CA MET A 224 -3.08 -11.65 -6.75
C MET A 224 -2.13 -11.77 -7.93
N ALA A 225 -1.89 -10.66 -8.65
CA ALA A 225 -0.95 -10.62 -9.75
C ALA A 225 0.25 -9.72 -9.41
N PHE A 226 1.45 -10.23 -9.63
CA PHE A 226 2.69 -9.47 -9.63
C PHE A 226 3.25 -9.46 -11.06
N ASP A 227 3.15 -8.33 -11.75
CA ASP A 227 3.61 -8.19 -13.14
C ASP A 227 4.96 -7.44 -13.21
N LEU A 228 5.96 -8.11 -13.79
CA LEU A 228 7.30 -7.58 -14.03
C LEU A 228 7.63 -7.62 -15.52
N SER A 229 7.03 -6.72 -16.30
CA SER A 229 7.16 -6.71 -17.76
C SER A 229 8.44 -6.07 -18.32
N GLY A 230 9.31 -5.52 -17.46
CA GLY A 230 10.54 -4.85 -17.87
C GLY A 230 11.68 -5.84 -18.15
N ALA A 231 12.47 -5.61 -19.20
CA ALA A 231 13.65 -6.43 -19.48
C ALA A 231 14.66 -6.38 -18.33
N GLY A 232 15.11 -7.55 -17.87
CA GLY A 232 16.10 -7.68 -16.79
C GLY A 232 15.58 -7.30 -15.40
N LYS A 233 14.25 -7.35 -15.18
CA LYS A 233 13.64 -7.21 -13.86
C LYS A 233 13.50 -8.59 -13.21
N ASN A 234 13.67 -8.62 -11.90
CA ASN A 234 13.61 -9.85 -11.10
C ASN A 234 12.53 -9.71 -10.04
N PHE A 235 11.89 -10.83 -9.71
CA PHE A 235 11.11 -10.97 -8.48
C PHE A 235 12.01 -11.64 -7.44
N ASP A 236 12.60 -10.83 -6.57
CA ASP A 236 13.52 -11.32 -5.55
C ASP A 236 12.76 -11.60 -4.25
N VAL A 237 12.81 -12.85 -3.78
CA VAL A 237 12.26 -13.26 -2.48
C VAL A 237 13.41 -13.74 -1.60
N ASP A 238 13.84 -12.90 -0.67
CA ASP A 238 14.92 -13.23 0.26
C ASP A 238 14.38 -13.53 1.66
N SER A 239 14.60 -14.75 2.14
CA SER A 239 14.26 -15.17 3.48
C SER A 239 15.52 -15.73 4.17
N VAL A 240 16.36 -14.81 4.67
CA VAL A 240 17.69 -15.12 5.24
C VAL A 240 17.66 -16.18 6.36
N LEU A 241 16.68 -16.09 7.28
CA LEU A 241 16.57 -17.00 8.43
C LEU A 241 15.26 -17.82 8.43
N GLY A 242 14.32 -17.46 7.57
CA GLY A 242 13.00 -18.09 7.49
C GLY A 242 12.92 -19.15 6.39
N SER A 243 11.70 -19.49 6.00
CA SER A 243 11.42 -20.39 4.87
C SER A 243 10.47 -19.70 3.91
N VAL A 244 10.57 -20.06 2.63
CA VAL A 244 9.60 -19.69 1.60
C VAL A 244 8.66 -20.88 1.41
N TYR A 245 7.36 -20.66 1.60
CA TYR A 245 6.31 -21.66 1.35
C TYR A 245 5.54 -21.27 0.09
N ILE A 246 5.31 -22.24 -0.81
CA ILE A 246 4.54 -22.06 -2.04
C ILE A 246 3.56 -23.22 -2.13
N ASP A 247 2.28 -22.93 -1.87
CA ASP A 247 1.24 -23.94 -1.76
C ASP A 247 0.12 -23.70 -2.77
N GLY A 248 -0.17 -24.68 -3.62
CA GLY A 248 -1.31 -24.69 -4.53
C GLY A 248 -2.45 -25.54 -3.99
N GLY A 249 -3.40 -24.91 -3.29
CA GLY A 249 -4.53 -25.62 -2.66
C GLY A 249 -5.67 -26.03 -3.60
N GLU A 250 -5.66 -25.53 -4.84
CA GLU A 250 -6.72 -25.80 -5.80
C GLU A 250 -6.62 -27.24 -6.36
N ALA A 251 -7.76 -27.93 -6.49
CA ALA A 251 -7.83 -29.30 -7.01
C ALA A 251 -7.72 -29.37 -8.55
N VAL A 252 -6.63 -28.81 -9.09
CA VAL A 252 -6.29 -28.78 -10.52
C VAL A 252 -4.91 -29.39 -10.75
N ALA A 253 -4.64 -29.85 -11.97
CA ALA A 253 -3.37 -30.50 -12.30
C ALA A 253 -2.16 -29.56 -12.13
N ASN A 254 -2.36 -28.25 -12.28
CA ASN A 254 -1.34 -27.22 -12.32
C ASN A 254 -1.50 -26.24 -11.15
N ALA A 255 -1.73 -26.74 -9.94
CA ALA A 255 -1.95 -25.89 -8.77
C ALA A 255 -0.72 -25.03 -8.39
N VAL A 256 0.48 -25.51 -8.76
CA VAL A 256 1.74 -24.74 -8.75
C VAL A 256 2.44 -24.96 -10.09
N VAL A 257 2.86 -23.87 -10.74
CA VAL A 257 3.58 -23.91 -12.02
C VAL A 257 4.82 -23.02 -11.91
N ILE A 258 5.96 -23.55 -12.33
CA ILE A 258 7.18 -22.78 -12.54
C ILE A 258 7.51 -22.91 -14.04
N ASP A 259 7.30 -21.83 -14.80
CA ASP A 259 7.49 -21.82 -16.25
C ASP A 259 8.67 -20.91 -16.63
N ALA A 260 9.73 -21.52 -17.16
CA ALA A 260 10.90 -20.84 -17.72
C ALA A 260 11.03 -21.12 -19.23
N SER A 261 9.92 -21.04 -19.96
CA SER A 261 9.78 -21.50 -21.36
C SER A 261 10.54 -20.72 -22.44
N ASP A 262 11.19 -19.59 -22.12
CA ASP A 262 12.06 -18.92 -23.10
C ASP A 262 13.21 -19.85 -23.54
N ALA A 263 13.65 -19.75 -24.79
CA ALA A 263 14.68 -20.63 -25.35
C ALA A 263 16.04 -20.52 -24.63
N ALA A 264 16.33 -19.38 -23.98
CA ALA A 264 17.49 -19.19 -23.14
C ALA A 264 17.18 -19.33 -21.63
N GLY A 265 15.90 -19.53 -21.27
CA GLY A 265 15.44 -19.71 -19.91
C GLY A 265 15.87 -21.05 -19.30
N GLY A 266 15.77 -21.13 -17.97
CA GLY A 266 16.08 -22.33 -17.21
C GLY A 266 15.68 -22.17 -15.75
N ILE A 267 15.69 -23.29 -15.03
CA ILE A 267 15.47 -23.33 -13.58
C ILE A 267 16.74 -23.89 -12.96
N ASP A 268 17.37 -23.10 -12.10
CA ASP A 268 18.52 -23.52 -11.30
C ASP A 268 18.04 -23.83 -9.88
N MET A 269 18.50 -24.96 -9.33
CA MET A 269 18.11 -25.43 -8.02
C MET A 269 19.34 -25.98 -7.30
N ASP A 270 19.91 -25.15 -6.45
CA ASP A 270 20.99 -25.53 -5.55
C ASP A 270 20.43 -25.84 -4.16
N ALA A 271 20.97 -26.88 -3.53
CA ALA A 271 20.67 -27.21 -2.14
C ALA A 271 21.96 -27.36 -1.33
N GLY A 272 21.88 -27.02 -0.04
CA GLY A 272 22.92 -27.33 0.94
C GLY A 272 22.94 -28.81 1.31
N THR A 273 23.44 -29.12 2.50
CA THR A 273 23.57 -30.50 3.00
C THR A 273 22.27 -31.29 3.11
N GLY A 274 21.11 -30.61 3.10
CA GLY A 274 19.79 -31.25 3.13
C GLY A 274 19.31 -31.79 1.78
N GLY A 275 19.96 -31.40 0.68
CA GLY A 275 19.57 -31.80 -0.68
C GLY A 275 18.19 -31.28 -1.11
N ILE A 276 17.71 -31.81 -2.23
CA ILE A 276 16.36 -31.59 -2.75
C ILE A 276 15.62 -32.92 -2.66
N ALA A 277 14.58 -32.96 -1.84
CA ALA A 277 13.66 -34.09 -1.81
C ALA A 277 12.49 -33.82 -2.77
N VAL A 278 12.15 -34.79 -3.60
CA VAL A 278 10.99 -34.73 -4.50
C VAL A 278 10.13 -35.96 -4.24
N ASP A 279 9.00 -35.74 -3.59
CA ASP A 279 8.07 -36.79 -3.21
C ASP A 279 6.78 -36.69 -4.03
N ILE A 280 6.36 -37.82 -4.61
CA ILE A 280 5.03 -37.98 -5.20
C ILE A 280 4.25 -38.96 -4.32
N THR A 281 3.34 -38.43 -3.51
CA THR A 281 2.55 -39.23 -2.56
C THR A 281 1.29 -39.85 -3.18
N GLY A 282 0.81 -39.29 -4.30
CA GLY A 282 -0.30 -39.82 -5.08
C GLY A 282 0.13 -40.91 -6.08
N ALA A 283 -0.83 -41.46 -6.82
CA ALA A 283 -0.57 -42.46 -7.87
C ALA A 283 -0.01 -41.87 -9.17
N ALA A 284 0.56 -40.67 -9.12
CA ALA A 284 1.10 -39.98 -10.29
C ALA A 284 2.54 -40.40 -10.59
N ASP A 285 2.94 -40.23 -11.84
CA ASP A 285 4.30 -40.52 -12.28
C ASP A 285 5.22 -39.32 -12.04
N PHE A 286 6.47 -39.58 -11.65
CA PHE A 286 7.54 -38.61 -11.78
C PHE A 286 8.19 -38.75 -13.16
N ARG A 287 8.13 -37.71 -13.99
CA ARG A 287 8.69 -37.72 -15.35
C ARG A 287 9.79 -36.68 -15.48
N LEU A 288 10.97 -37.12 -15.92
CA LEU A 288 12.02 -36.25 -16.44
C LEU A 288 12.09 -36.46 -17.94
N ASP A 289 12.02 -35.36 -18.69
CA ASP A 289 12.06 -35.39 -20.15
C ASP A 289 13.05 -34.33 -20.66
N SER A 290 13.93 -34.74 -21.57
CA SER A 290 14.86 -33.85 -22.26
C SER A 290 14.82 -34.21 -23.75
N SER A 291 13.91 -33.57 -24.48
CA SER A 291 13.59 -33.93 -25.87
C SER A 291 14.70 -33.61 -26.87
N ALA A 292 15.53 -32.60 -26.57
CA ALA A 292 16.67 -32.17 -27.38
C ALA A 292 18.02 -32.24 -26.64
N GLY A 293 17.99 -32.44 -25.32
CA GLY A 293 19.18 -32.49 -24.48
C GLY A 293 19.42 -33.87 -23.88
N SER A 294 20.27 -33.92 -22.86
CA SER A 294 20.55 -35.12 -22.07
C SER A 294 19.90 -35.01 -20.69
N ILE A 295 19.67 -36.17 -20.06
CA ILE A 295 19.45 -36.27 -18.61
C ILE A 295 20.76 -36.79 -18.02
N TYR A 296 21.33 -36.04 -17.07
CA TYR A 296 22.56 -36.41 -16.40
C TYR A 296 22.28 -36.69 -14.93
N ILE A 297 22.75 -37.84 -14.42
CA ILE A 297 22.58 -38.27 -13.04
C ILE A 297 23.96 -38.66 -12.52
N GLU A 298 24.44 -37.94 -11.52
CA GLU A 298 25.75 -38.16 -10.90
C GLU A 298 25.61 -38.18 -9.38
N GLY A 299 26.21 -39.20 -8.75
CA GLY A 299 26.35 -39.30 -7.30
C GLY A 299 27.83 -39.17 -6.94
N ALA A 300 28.23 -38.02 -6.41
CA ALA A 300 29.63 -37.72 -6.08
C ALA A 300 30.06 -38.19 -4.67
N GLU A 301 29.13 -38.71 -3.87
CA GLU A 301 29.41 -39.20 -2.53
C GLU A 301 30.21 -40.51 -2.58
N ALA A 302 31.13 -40.69 -1.62
CA ALA A 302 32.00 -41.87 -1.53
C ALA A 302 31.32 -43.08 -0.86
N ASP A 303 30.02 -43.23 -1.10
CA ASP A 303 29.18 -44.28 -0.52
C ASP A 303 28.77 -45.32 -1.57
N ALA A 304 28.44 -46.53 -1.11
CA ALA A 304 28.16 -47.67 -2.00
C ALA A 304 26.92 -47.45 -2.89
N ASP A 305 25.99 -46.60 -2.46
CA ASP A 305 24.69 -46.38 -3.09
C ASP A 305 24.51 -44.92 -3.55
N ALA A 306 25.58 -44.27 -4.02
CA ALA A 306 25.55 -42.89 -4.49
C ALA A 306 24.48 -42.63 -5.58
N ILE A 307 24.12 -43.65 -6.35
CA ILE A 307 22.95 -43.68 -7.23
C ILE A 307 22.24 -45.02 -7.04
N GLN A 308 20.94 -44.99 -6.75
CA GLN A 308 20.08 -46.17 -6.68
C GLN A 308 18.88 -46.04 -7.62
N LEU A 309 18.61 -47.07 -8.42
CA LEU A 309 17.40 -47.19 -9.22
C LEU A 309 16.64 -48.43 -8.72
N LEU A 310 15.48 -48.25 -8.10
CA LEU A 310 14.72 -49.32 -7.46
C LEU A 310 13.26 -49.32 -7.89
N ALA A 311 12.78 -50.45 -8.42
CA ALA A 311 11.38 -50.67 -8.76
C ALA A 311 10.83 -51.87 -7.95
N SER A 312 10.61 -51.69 -6.65
CA SER A 312 10.29 -52.79 -5.71
C SER A 312 8.99 -53.55 -6.01
N ALA A 313 8.06 -52.94 -6.74
CA ALA A 313 6.77 -53.52 -7.14
C ALA A 313 6.59 -53.69 -8.65
N GLY A 314 7.60 -53.36 -9.47
CA GLY A 314 7.48 -53.28 -10.93
C GLY A 314 8.76 -53.69 -11.67
N GLY A 315 8.75 -53.54 -13.00
CA GLY A 315 9.91 -53.80 -13.85
C GLY A 315 10.75 -52.54 -14.10
N MET A 316 12.00 -52.73 -14.50
CA MET A 316 12.87 -51.68 -15.02
C MET A 316 13.22 -52.00 -16.47
N THR A 317 13.11 -51.03 -17.36
CA THR A 317 13.45 -51.16 -18.79
C THR A 317 14.52 -50.12 -19.12
N LEU A 318 15.52 -50.53 -19.90
CA LEU A 318 16.55 -49.64 -20.42
C LEU A 318 16.71 -49.93 -21.92
N ASN A 319 16.34 -48.96 -22.74
CA ASN A 319 16.31 -49.08 -24.19
C ASN A 319 17.07 -47.91 -24.82
N THR A 320 17.72 -48.17 -25.94
CA THR A 320 18.34 -47.16 -26.80
C THR A 320 17.72 -47.20 -28.19
N ALA A 321 17.82 -46.11 -28.94
CA ALA A 321 17.52 -46.14 -30.37
C ALA A 321 18.61 -46.91 -31.13
N ALA A 322 18.32 -47.33 -32.37
CA ALA A 322 19.32 -47.96 -33.23
C ALA A 322 20.59 -47.09 -33.30
N THR A 323 21.77 -47.72 -33.32
CA THR A 323 23.10 -47.07 -33.33
C THR A 323 23.65 -46.64 -31.98
N TYR A 324 22.87 -46.61 -30.90
CA TYR A 324 23.35 -46.22 -29.56
C TYR A 324 23.46 -47.39 -28.59
N ASP A 325 24.49 -47.35 -27.75
CA ASP A 325 24.85 -48.44 -26.84
C ASP A 325 24.37 -48.19 -25.41
N ILE A 326 24.15 -49.28 -24.67
CA ILE A 326 24.09 -49.27 -23.21
C ILE A 326 25.46 -49.72 -22.70
N ALA A 327 26.28 -48.78 -22.24
CA ALA A 327 27.59 -49.08 -21.68
C ALA A 327 27.52 -49.23 -20.15
N ALA A 328 28.14 -50.28 -19.62
CA ALA A 328 28.35 -50.45 -18.19
C ALA A 328 29.83 -50.73 -17.94
N THR A 329 30.47 -49.90 -17.12
CA THR A 329 31.91 -49.98 -16.82
C THR A 329 32.11 -49.81 -15.32
N ALA A 330 32.81 -50.75 -14.68
CA ALA A 330 33.18 -50.65 -13.27
C ALA A 330 34.71 -50.54 -13.11
N THR A 331 35.24 -49.32 -13.01
CA THR A 331 36.68 -49.10 -12.81
C THR A 331 37.08 -49.46 -11.38
N GLY A 332 37.79 -50.58 -11.20
CA GLY A 332 38.18 -51.07 -9.86
C GLY A 332 37.06 -51.79 -9.09
N GLY A 333 35.86 -51.87 -9.67
CA GLY A 333 34.69 -52.57 -9.12
C GLY A 333 34.31 -53.81 -9.93
N LYS A 334 33.09 -54.30 -9.71
CA LYS A 334 32.48 -55.41 -10.46
C LYS A 334 31.12 -55.00 -11.01
N ILE A 335 30.79 -55.50 -12.20
CA ILE A 335 29.42 -55.47 -12.72
C ILE A 335 28.76 -56.78 -12.26
N LEU A 336 27.64 -56.68 -11.54
CA LEU A 336 26.93 -57.83 -10.98
C LEU A 336 25.55 -57.93 -11.62
N LEU A 337 25.29 -59.04 -12.30
CA LEU A 337 23.97 -59.37 -12.86
C LEU A 337 23.45 -60.61 -12.12
N VAL A 338 22.34 -60.46 -11.40
CA VAL A 338 21.71 -61.52 -10.62
C VAL A 338 20.21 -61.48 -10.88
N ALA A 339 19.63 -62.61 -11.27
CA ALA A 339 18.19 -62.78 -11.34
C ALA A 339 17.76 -63.85 -10.34
N ASN A 340 16.90 -63.48 -9.39
CA ASN A 340 16.43 -64.37 -8.32
C ASN A 340 15.04 -64.96 -8.61
N GLU A 341 14.48 -64.69 -9.79
CA GLU A 341 13.19 -65.22 -10.20
C GLU A 341 13.29 -66.73 -10.52
N SER A 342 12.27 -67.50 -10.17
CA SER A 342 12.17 -68.94 -10.49
C SER A 342 11.38 -69.15 -11.79
N ALA A 343 11.94 -68.66 -12.89
CA ALA A 343 11.37 -68.75 -14.23
C ALA A 343 12.45 -69.17 -15.26
N SER A 344 12.04 -69.48 -16.49
CA SER A 344 12.98 -69.71 -17.58
C SER A 344 13.46 -68.37 -18.14
N GLY A 345 14.74 -68.29 -18.55
CA GLY A 345 15.28 -67.11 -19.24
C GLY A 345 15.37 -65.86 -18.36
N THR A 346 15.72 -66.03 -17.08
CA THR A 346 15.78 -64.93 -16.11
C THR A 346 16.94 -63.98 -16.35
N ILE A 347 18.00 -64.46 -17.01
CA ILE A 347 19.03 -63.64 -17.64
C ILE A 347 19.16 -64.10 -19.09
N VAL A 348 18.92 -63.20 -20.04
CA VAL A 348 19.09 -63.44 -21.48
C VAL A 348 20.14 -62.48 -22.00
N ILE A 349 21.18 -63.02 -22.62
CA ILE A 349 22.16 -62.26 -23.40
C ILE A 349 22.01 -62.75 -24.82
N ALA A 350 21.45 -61.91 -25.69
CA ALA A 350 21.12 -62.28 -27.06
C ALA A 350 21.33 -61.08 -27.99
N THR A 351 21.84 -61.37 -29.18
CA THR A 351 21.77 -60.45 -30.32
C THR A 351 20.57 -60.84 -31.17
N SER A 352 19.69 -59.89 -31.48
CA SER A 352 18.47 -60.13 -32.25
C SER A 352 18.20 -59.02 -33.30
N GLY A 353 19.23 -58.22 -33.59
CA GLY A 353 19.13 -57.00 -34.41
C GLY A 353 18.81 -57.23 -35.87
N GLY A 354 18.92 -58.46 -36.37
CA GLY A 354 18.33 -58.91 -37.62
C GLY A 354 18.99 -58.31 -38.86
N GLY A 355 20.09 -58.91 -39.32
CA GLY A 355 20.38 -58.94 -40.76
C GLY A 355 21.82 -58.82 -41.24
N SER A 356 22.81 -58.58 -40.37
CA SER A 356 24.22 -58.59 -40.77
C SER A 356 24.92 -59.87 -40.31
N ALA A 357 25.81 -60.41 -41.15
CA ALA A 357 26.47 -61.71 -40.95
C ALA A 357 27.49 -61.78 -39.79
N ALA A 358 27.44 -60.85 -38.83
CA ALA A 358 28.48 -60.65 -37.82
C ALA A 358 27.92 -60.25 -36.43
N GLU A 359 26.70 -60.67 -36.06
CA GLU A 359 26.24 -60.51 -34.68
C GLU A 359 27.04 -61.43 -33.74
N THR A 360 27.64 -60.88 -32.68
CA THR A 360 28.47 -61.61 -31.73
C THR A 360 28.12 -61.27 -30.29
N ILE A 361 28.40 -62.22 -29.39
CA ILE A 361 28.47 -61.98 -27.95
C ILE A 361 29.91 -62.32 -27.54
N ASP A 362 30.69 -61.29 -27.22
CA ASP A 362 32.08 -61.47 -26.84
C ASP A 362 32.21 -61.49 -25.31
N ILE A 363 32.80 -62.56 -24.78
CA ILE A 363 33.15 -62.69 -23.36
C ILE A 363 34.67 -62.86 -23.28
N THR A 364 35.35 -61.81 -22.82
CA THR A 364 36.81 -61.74 -22.81
C THR A 364 37.32 -61.46 -21.41
N ASN A 365 38.39 -62.15 -21.01
CA ASN A 365 39.21 -61.79 -19.85
C ASN A 365 40.65 -61.56 -20.29
N ASP A 366 41.10 -60.31 -20.27
CA ASP A 366 42.40 -59.91 -20.80
C ASP A 366 43.58 -60.16 -19.83
N GLN A 367 43.33 -60.16 -18.51
CA GLN A 367 44.40 -60.09 -17.49
C GLN A 367 44.41 -61.27 -16.50
N GLY A 368 43.41 -62.17 -16.56
CA GLY A 368 43.32 -63.31 -15.64
C GLY A 368 44.41 -64.36 -15.88
N THR A 369 45.34 -64.51 -14.93
CA THR A 369 46.47 -65.47 -15.03
C THR A 369 46.34 -66.69 -14.13
N SER A 370 45.29 -66.76 -13.30
CA SER A 370 45.11 -67.85 -12.34
C SER A 370 44.51 -69.08 -13.00
N ALA A 371 45.21 -70.22 -12.90
CA ALA A 371 44.71 -71.55 -13.21
C ALA A 371 44.97 -72.42 -11.97
N SER A 372 44.00 -72.50 -11.06
CA SER A 372 44.15 -73.26 -9.82
C SER A 372 42.94 -74.17 -9.62
N ALA A 373 43.13 -75.45 -9.92
CA ALA A 373 42.14 -76.51 -9.78
C ALA A 373 41.69 -76.75 -8.31
N THR A 374 42.34 -76.13 -7.33
CA THR A 374 41.99 -76.27 -5.90
C THR A 374 41.23 -75.06 -5.34
N THR A 375 41.20 -73.92 -6.05
CA THR A 375 40.57 -72.67 -5.55
C THR A 375 39.45 -72.12 -6.44
N GLN A 376 39.15 -72.76 -7.58
CA GLN A 376 38.09 -72.36 -8.53
C GLN A 376 38.23 -70.93 -9.08
N THR A 377 39.47 -70.49 -9.31
CA THR A 377 39.80 -69.14 -9.79
C THR A 377 40.11 -69.13 -11.29
N ASP A 378 39.21 -69.67 -12.12
CA ASP A 378 39.38 -69.64 -13.56
C ASP A 378 39.17 -68.21 -14.11
N ALA A 379 39.89 -67.88 -15.19
CA ALA A 379 39.78 -66.58 -15.85
C ALA A 379 38.34 -66.30 -16.34
N ILE A 380 37.66 -67.31 -16.87
CA ILE A 380 36.22 -67.30 -17.18
C ILE A 380 35.65 -68.61 -16.64
N ARG A 381 34.62 -68.53 -15.78
CA ARG A 381 33.94 -69.70 -15.17
C ARG A 381 32.47 -69.72 -15.57
N ILE A 382 32.03 -70.84 -16.13
CA ILE A 382 30.61 -71.16 -16.38
C ILE A 382 30.30 -72.43 -15.59
N GLU A 383 29.36 -72.36 -14.66
CA GLU A 383 29.08 -73.44 -13.72
C GLU A 383 27.58 -73.62 -13.53
N ALA A 384 27.10 -74.86 -13.61
CA ALA A 384 25.77 -75.26 -13.17
C ALA A 384 25.92 -76.13 -11.92
N THR A 385 25.58 -75.60 -10.75
CA THR A 385 25.64 -76.33 -9.47
C THR A 385 24.52 -77.37 -9.32
N VAL A 386 23.42 -77.18 -10.06
CA VAL A 386 22.30 -78.11 -10.22
C VAL A 386 21.84 -78.05 -11.68
N GLY A 387 21.56 -79.21 -12.29
CA GLY A 387 21.20 -79.31 -13.71
C GLY A 387 22.42 -79.51 -14.62
N GLY A 388 22.27 -79.20 -15.91
CA GLY A 388 23.33 -79.31 -16.91
C GLY A 388 23.54 -78.01 -17.67
N ILE A 389 24.74 -77.83 -18.23
CA ILE A 389 25.06 -76.75 -19.17
C ILE A 389 24.84 -77.30 -20.58
N SER A 390 24.01 -76.64 -21.40
CA SER A 390 23.90 -76.91 -22.84
C SER A 390 24.64 -75.82 -23.61
N LEU A 391 25.45 -76.23 -24.58
CA LEU A 391 26.08 -75.35 -25.55
C LEU A 391 25.74 -75.92 -26.92
N GLU A 392 24.91 -75.21 -27.67
CA GLU A 392 24.37 -75.67 -28.95
C GLU A 392 24.78 -74.70 -30.05
N SER A 393 25.34 -75.24 -31.13
CA SER A 393 25.68 -74.49 -32.34
C SER A 393 24.67 -74.83 -33.44
N GLY A 394 24.13 -73.81 -34.10
CA GLY A 394 23.26 -73.97 -35.26
C GLY A 394 24.00 -74.37 -36.54
N LEU A 395 25.34 -74.39 -36.52
CA LEU A 395 26.19 -74.70 -37.66
C LEU A 395 26.48 -76.21 -37.70
N SER A 396 26.26 -76.87 -38.84
CA SER A 396 26.50 -78.31 -39.01
C SER A 396 27.79 -78.57 -39.79
N GLY A 397 28.95 -78.17 -39.25
CA GLY A 397 30.29 -78.30 -39.85
C GLY A 397 31.41 -78.37 -38.81
N ALA A 398 32.65 -78.68 -39.23
CA ALA A 398 33.78 -78.95 -38.32
C ALA A 398 34.29 -77.74 -37.48
N ASP A 399 33.81 -76.53 -37.80
CA ASP A 399 34.12 -75.28 -37.08
C ASP A 399 32.90 -74.76 -36.29
N ALA A 400 31.99 -75.66 -35.87
CA ALA A 400 30.75 -75.37 -35.14
C ALA A 400 30.90 -75.44 -33.62
#